data_AF-A0A350UFH2-F1
#
_entry.id   AF-A0A350UFH2-F1
#
_cell.length_a   1.000
_cell.length_b   1.000
_cell.length_c   1.000
_cell.angle_alpha   90.00
_cell.angle_beta   90.00
_cell.angle_gamma   90.00
#
_symmetry.space_group_name_H-M   'P 1'
#
loop_
_entity.id
_entity.type
_entity.pdbx_description
1 polymer ?
#
loop_
_entity_poly.entity_id
_entity_poly.type
_entity_poly.pdbx_seq_one_letter_code
_entity_poly.pdbx_strand_id
1 'polypeptide(L)'
;MYDRTSGYCHICRKKLAFRNYGRYGERGAWHVEHSRPRARGGTDHENNLFPACIACNLEKSTVSSRTARGWHGRRKAPLSRTRRLESKKSAAVTWGMLGAAVGTLAGPVGIIFGAAVGATLGY
;
A
#
# COMPACT_ATOMS: atom_id res chain seq x y z
N MET A 1 -8.03 -11.07 -2.08
CA MET A 1 -6.64 -10.96 -2.58
C MET A 1 -6.33 -9.65 -3.31
N TYR A 2 -6.95 -9.36 -4.47
CA TYR A 2 -6.64 -8.15 -5.28
C TYR A 2 -6.73 -6.83 -4.49
N ASP A 3 -7.79 -6.66 -3.69
CA ASP A 3 -8.03 -5.42 -2.94
C ASP A 3 -7.08 -5.20 -1.76
N ARG A 4 -6.37 -6.25 -1.33
CA ARG A 4 -5.42 -6.19 -0.21
C ARG A 4 -4.32 -5.16 -0.46
N THR A 5 -3.99 -4.93 -1.72
CA THR A 5 -2.99 -3.95 -2.16
C THR A 5 -3.59 -2.89 -3.08
N SER A 6 -4.91 -2.71 -3.05
CA SER A 6 -5.63 -1.81 -3.96
C SER A 6 -5.37 -2.09 -5.45
N GLY A 7 -5.17 -3.36 -5.80
CA GLY A 7 -4.91 -3.78 -7.18
C GLY A 7 -3.51 -3.46 -7.68
N TYR A 8 -2.51 -3.43 -6.80
CA TYR A 8 -1.11 -3.26 -7.17
C TYR A 8 -0.31 -4.52 -6.83
N CYS A 9 0.67 -4.86 -7.66
CA CYS A 9 1.61 -5.93 -7.31
C CYS A 9 2.32 -5.58 -6.01
N HIS A 10 2.30 -6.50 -5.06
CA HIS A 10 2.84 -6.24 -3.74
C HIS A 10 4.39 -6.23 -3.69
N ILE A 11 5.05 -6.66 -4.78
CA ILE A 11 6.50 -6.68 -4.99
C ILE A 11 6.95 -5.37 -5.68
N CYS A 12 6.55 -5.17 -6.94
CA CYS A 12 7.03 -4.04 -7.75
C CYS A 12 6.12 -2.79 -7.74
N ARG A 13 4.90 -2.89 -7.19
CA ARG A 13 3.85 -1.85 -7.19
C ARG A 13 3.30 -1.44 -8.56
N LYS A 14 3.50 -2.23 -9.63
CA LYS A 14 2.79 -2.01 -10.90
C LYS A 14 1.29 -2.28 -10.71
N LYS A 15 0.44 -1.55 -11.45
CA LYS A 15 -1.02 -1.74 -11.41
C LYS A 15 -1.38 -3.08 -12.06
N LEU A 16 -2.26 -3.83 -11.40
CA LEU A 16 -2.81 -5.08 -11.87
C LEU A 16 -4.21 -4.86 -12.43
N ALA A 17 -4.60 -5.65 -13.42
CA ALA A 17 -5.97 -5.66 -13.94
C ALA A 17 -6.71 -6.82 -13.27
N PHE A 18 -7.79 -6.52 -12.54
CA PHE A 18 -8.57 -7.54 -11.81
C PHE A 18 -8.94 -8.73 -12.71
N ARG A 19 -9.47 -8.43 -13.91
CA ARG A 19 -9.85 -9.40 -14.94
C ARG A 19 -8.72 -10.26 -15.52
N ASN A 20 -7.45 -9.87 -15.33
CA ASN A 20 -6.29 -10.56 -15.90
C ASN A 20 -5.63 -11.52 -14.89
N TYR A 21 -6.39 -12.01 -13.91
CA TYR A 21 -5.93 -13.11 -13.06
C TYR A 21 -5.66 -14.36 -13.92
N GLY A 22 -4.49 -14.97 -13.78
CA GLY A 22 -4.15 -16.19 -14.53
C GLY A 22 -3.74 -15.98 -15.99
N ARG A 23 -3.93 -14.77 -16.55
CA ARG A 23 -3.72 -14.51 -17.99
C ARG A 23 -2.28 -14.17 -18.31
N TYR A 24 -1.39 -15.17 -18.36
CA TYR A 24 0.02 -14.95 -18.69
C TYR A 24 0.20 -14.15 -20.00
N GLY A 25 1.16 -13.22 -20.00
CA GLY A 25 1.42 -12.32 -21.15
C GLY A 25 0.54 -11.06 -21.20
N GLU A 26 -0.62 -11.04 -20.54
CA GLU A 26 -1.51 -9.87 -20.55
C GLU A 26 -0.98 -8.70 -19.70
N ARG A 27 -1.30 -7.48 -20.12
CA ARG A 27 -0.94 -6.28 -19.33
C ARG A 27 -1.66 -6.30 -17.99
N GLY A 28 -0.87 -6.22 -16.91
CA GLY A 28 -1.42 -6.26 -15.55
C GLY A 28 -1.85 -7.66 -15.10
N ALA A 29 -1.41 -8.71 -15.78
CA ALA A 29 -1.64 -10.09 -15.38
C ALA A 29 -0.99 -10.41 -14.03
N TRP A 30 -1.67 -11.25 -13.25
CA TRP A 30 -1.26 -11.51 -11.88
C TRP A 30 -1.73 -12.87 -11.35
N HIS A 31 -1.03 -13.35 -10.33
CA HIS A 31 -1.35 -14.54 -9.54
C HIS A 31 -1.37 -14.20 -8.05
N VAL A 32 -1.90 -15.12 -7.25
CA VAL A 32 -1.69 -15.15 -5.81
C VAL A 32 -0.28 -15.65 -5.53
N GLU A 33 0.42 -14.95 -4.63
CA GLU A 33 1.80 -15.19 -4.25
C GLU A 33 1.91 -15.34 -2.72
N HIS A 34 2.76 -16.24 -2.28
CA HIS A 34 3.06 -16.47 -0.86
C HIS A 34 4.24 -15.63 -0.37
N SER A 35 3.96 -14.65 0.48
CA SER A 35 4.97 -13.73 1.04
C SER A 35 6.14 -14.49 1.69
N ARG A 36 5.82 -15.49 2.51
CA ARG A 36 6.72 -16.57 2.90
C ARG A 36 6.44 -17.77 1.97
N PRO A 37 7.40 -18.20 1.13
CA PRO A 37 7.20 -19.33 0.22
C PRO A 37 6.85 -20.62 0.96
N ARG A 38 6.03 -21.49 0.35
CA ARG A 38 5.69 -22.82 0.88
C ARG A 38 6.93 -23.67 1.18
N ALA A 39 7.92 -23.64 0.28
CA ALA A 39 9.21 -24.31 0.46
C ALA A 39 10.00 -23.87 1.70
N ARG A 40 9.63 -22.74 2.32
CA ARG A 40 10.23 -22.21 3.57
C ARG A 40 9.24 -22.19 4.74
N GLY A 41 8.20 -23.04 4.70
CA GLY A 41 7.17 -23.12 5.74
C GLY A 41 6.09 -22.03 5.66
N GLY A 42 5.86 -21.47 4.48
CA GLY A 42 4.71 -20.59 4.22
C GLY A 42 3.39 -21.35 4.18
N THR A 43 2.33 -20.73 4.68
CA THR A 43 0.97 -21.30 4.73
C THR A 43 0.04 -20.65 3.71
N ASP A 44 -1.10 -21.29 3.45
CA ASP A 44 -2.17 -20.75 2.60
C ASP A 44 -3.13 -19.82 3.37
N HIS A 45 -2.76 -19.42 4.60
CA HIS A 45 -3.52 -18.42 5.35
C HIS A 45 -3.51 -17.09 4.62
N GLU A 46 -4.65 -16.39 4.64
CA GLU A 46 -4.82 -15.14 3.92
C GLU A 46 -3.72 -14.13 4.28
N ASN A 47 -3.24 -14.10 5.53
CA ASN A 47 -2.18 -13.18 5.94
C ASN A 47 -0.85 -13.35 5.17
N ASN A 48 -0.61 -14.52 4.56
CA ASN A 48 0.57 -14.85 3.77
C ASN A 48 0.36 -14.64 2.25
N LEU A 49 -0.87 -14.40 1.79
CA LEU A 49 -1.22 -14.38 0.37
C LEU A 49 -1.38 -12.96 -0.18
N PHE A 50 -0.66 -12.63 -1.25
CA PHE A 50 -0.70 -11.31 -1.89
C PHE A 50 -0.85 -11.40 -3.40
N PRO A 51 -1.45 -10.39 -4.06
CA PRO A 51 -1.42 -10.31 -5.51
C PRO A 51 -0.02 -9.89 -5.99
N ALA A 52 0.50 -10.58 -7.01
CA ALA A 52 1.75 -10.22 -7.65
C ALA A 52 1.65 -10.36 -9.18
N CYS A 53 2.39 -9.53 -9.92
CA CYS A 53 2.62 -9.79 -11.34
C CYS A 53 3.13 -11.22 -11.51
N ILE A 54 2.72 -11.91 -12.58
CA ILE A 54 3.14 -13.30 -12.79
C ILE A 54 4.67 -13.40 -12.87
N ALA A 55 5.32 -12.48 -13.60
CA ALA A 55 6.77 -12.40 -13.68
C ALA A 55 7.44 -12.22 -12.29
N CYS A 56 6.96 -11.27 -11.47
CA CYS A 56 7.53 -11.06 -10.14
C CYS A 56 7.34 -12.28 -9.21
N ASN A 57 6.23 -13.01 -9.34
CA ASN A 57 5.99 -14.23 -8.58
C ASN A 57 6.98 -15.33 -8.98
N LEU A 58 7.15 -15.55 -10.29
CA LEU A 58 8.07 -16.54 -10.83
C LEU A 58 9.54 -16.22 -10.49
N GLU A 59 9.96 -14.97 -10.69
CA GLU A 59 11.31 -14.50 -10.39
C GLU A 59 11.64 -14.61 -8.89
N LYS A 60 10.67 -14.28 -8.02
CA LYS A 60 10.84 -14.46 -6.58
C LYS A 60 11.04 -15.93 -6.21
N SER A 61 10.26 -16.84 -6.78
CA SER A 61 10.36 -18.28 -6.49
C SER A 61 10.35 -18.54 -4.97
N THR A 62 11.42 -19.14 -4.43
CA THR A 62 11.60 -19.45 -3.00
C THR A 62 12.27 -18.33 -2.19
N VAL A 63 12.54 -17.17 -2.79
CA VAL A 63 13.07 -16.00 -2.09
C VAL A 63 11.99 -15.37 -1.22
N SER A 64 12.39 -14.67 -0.15
CA SER A 64 11.44 -13.96 0.71
C SER A 64 10.83 -12.74 0.01
N SER A 65 9.57 -12.41 0.34
CA SER A 65 8.92 -11.19 -0.17
C SER A 65 9.69 -9.91 0.16
N ARG A 66 10.41 -9.88 1.30
CA ARG A 66 11.23 -8.73 1.71
C ARG A 66 12.36 -8.49 0.71
N THR A 67 13.08 -9.55 0.36
CA THR A 67 14.18 -9.49 -0.61
C THR A 67 13.66 -9.11 -2.00
N ALA A 68 12.58 -9.76 -2.47
CA ALA A 68 12.01 -9.49 -3.79
C ALA A 68 11.51 -8.04 -3.94
N ARG A 69 10.90 -7.48 -2.89
CA ARG A 69 10.55 -6.05 -2.85
C ARG A 69 11.80 -5.15 -2.94
N GLY A 70 12.90 -5.57 -2.33
CA GLY A 70 14.20 -4.90 -2.37
C GLY A 70 14.73 -4.72 -3.79
N TRP A 71 14.55 -5.70 -4.67
CA TRP A 71 14.92 -5.61 -6.10
C TRP A 71 14.26 -4.43 -6.83
N HIS A 72 13.11 -3.97 -6.34
CA HIS A 72 12.39 -2.80 -6.87
C HIS A 72 12.45 -1.58 -5.94
N GLY A 73 13.41 -1.53 -5.00
CA GLY A 73 13.57 -0.43 -4.06
C GLY A 73 12.40 -0.27 -3.08
N ARG A 74 11.68 -1.36 -2.77
CA ARG A 74 10.49 -1.34 -1.90
C ARG A 74 10.76 -2.07 -0.59
N ARG A 75 10.22 -1.55 0.51
CA ARG A 75 10.29 -2.17 1.84
C ARG A 75 8.98 -2.84 2.29
N LYS A 76 7.84 -2.28 1.86
CA LYS A 76 6.49 -2.71 2.25
C LYS A 76 5.55 -2.88 1.06
N ALA A 77 4.59 -3.77 1.21
CA ALA A 77 3.49 -3.94 0.27
C ALA A 77 2.59 -2.66 0.23
N PRO A 78 1.91 -2.39 -0.88
CA PRO A 78 0.89 -1.35 -0.96
C PRO A 78 -0.25 -1.60 0.04
N LEU A 79 -0.85 -0.52 0.54
CA LEU A 79 -2.00 -0.59 1.43
C LEU A 79 -3.27 -1.01 0.68
N SER A 80 -4.20 -1.63 1.39
CA SER A 80 -5.57 -1.81 0.93
C SER A 80 -6.28 -0.46 0.84
N ARG A 81 -7.44 -0.42 0.15
CA ARG A 81 -8.20 0.82 -0.03
C ARG A 81 -8.62 1.43 1.30
N THR A 82 -9.12 0.61 2.22
CA THR A 82 -9.53 1.04 3.57
C THR A 82 -8.36 1.59 4.37
N ARG A 83 -7.23 0.87 4.42
CA ARG A 83 -6.03 1.31 5.14
C ARG A 83 -5.41 2.58 4.55
N ARG A 84 -5.51 2.77 3.23
CA ARG A 84 -5.09 4.01 2.58
C ARG A 84 -6.00 5.18 2.95
N LEU A 85 -7.32 4.98 3.01
CA LEU A 85 -8.27 6.01 3.46
C LEU A 85 -8.07 6.35 4.94
N GLU A 86 -7.87 5.36 5.80
CA GLU A 86 -7.50 5.56 7.20
C GLU A 86 -6.21 6.35 7.32
N SER A 87 -5.17 5.98 6.58
CA SER A 87 -3.89 6.70 6.59
C SER A 87 -4.04 8.17 6.16
N LYS A 88 -4.89 8.48 5.18
CA LYS A 88 -5.21 9.85 4.75
C LYS A 88 -5.98 10.63 5.83
N LYS A 89 -6.99 10.00 6.43
CA LYS A 89 -7.75 10.60 7.54
C LYS A 89 -6.86 10.89 8.75
N SER A 90 -6.01 9.95 9.15
CA SER A 90 -5.06 10.13 10.25
C SER A 90 -4.07 11.26 9.93
N ALA A 91 -3.54 11.31 8.71
CA ALA A 91 -2.66 12.39 8.29
C ALA A 91 -3.38 13.76 8.30
N ALA A 92 -4.58 13.86 7.75
CA ALA A 92 -5.40 15.07 7.81
C ALA A 92 -5.63 15.54 9.26
N VAL A 93 -5.95 14.62 10.18
CA VAL A 93 -6.11 14.95 11.60
C VAL A 93 -4.80 15.45 12.21
N THR A 94 -3.68 14.76 11.99
CA THR A 94 -2.37 15.17 12.50
C THR A 94 -1.96 16.54 11.98
N TRP A 95 -2.07 16.78 10.67
CA TRP A 95 -1.72 18.06 10.07
C TRP A 95 -2.70 19.17 10.48
N GLY A 96 -3.97 18.86 10.70
CA GLY A 96 -4.94 19.80 11.25
C GLY A 96 -4.55 20.25 12.66
N MET A 97 -4.13 19.32 13.54
CA MET A 97 -3.64 19.70 14.88
C MET A 97 -2.39 20.57 14.81
N LEU A 98 -1.43 20.22 13.95
CA LEU A 98 -0.22 21.03 13.76
C LEU A 98 -0.55 22.43 13.23
N GLY A 99 -1.46 22.51 12.25
CA GLY A 99 -1.92 23.78 11.70
C GLY A 99 -2.66 24.63 12.72
N ALA A 100 -3.50 24.03 13.57
CA ALA A 100 -4.17 24.71 14.68
C ALA A 100 -3.15 25.30 15.68
N ALA A 101 -2.13 24.53 16.03
CA ALA A 101 -1.07 24.95 16.94
C ALA A 101 -0.29 26.15 16.39
N VAL A 102 0.09 26.12 15.11
CA VAL A 102 0.73 27.27 14.45
C VAL A 102 -0.22 28.47 14.35
N GLY A 103 -1.50 28.22 14.10
CA GLY A 103 -2.55 29.23 13.99
C GLY A 103 -2.78 30.04 15.27
N THR A 104 -2.36 29.54 16.44
CA THR A 104 -2.45 30.27 17.72
C THR A 104 -1.76 31.64 17.68
N LEU A 105 -0.73 31.81 16.83
CA LEU A 105 -0.02 33.07 16.64
C LEU A 105 -0.89 34.19 16.06
N ALA A 106 -2.01 33.86 15.41
CA ALA A 106 -2.95 34.80 14.81
C ALA A 106 -4.31 34.84 15.55
N GLY A 107 -4.37 34.33 16.78
CA GLY A 107 -5.57 34.32 17.60
C GLY A 107 -6.63 33.29 17.19
N PRO A 108 -7.89 33.40 17.69
CA PRO A 108 -8.91 32.36 17.52
C PRO A 108 -9.25 32.05 16.06
N VAL A 109 -9.31 33.06 15.19
CA VAL A 109 -9.54 32.88 13.75
C VAL A 109 -8.36 32.15 13.10
N GLY A 110 -7.13 32.46 13.53
CA GLY A 110 -5.91 31.79 13.09
C GLY A 110 -5.89 30.30 13.40
N ILE A 111 -6.40 29.89 14.56
CA ILE A 111 -6.53 28.47 14.95
C ILE A 111 -7.44 27.71 13.99
N ILE A 112 -8.64 28.26 13.72
CA ILE A 112 -9.62 27.61 12.83
C ILE A 112 -9.05 27.51 11.40
N PHE A 113 -8.48 28.60 10.89
CA PHE A 113 -7.90 28.64 9.55
C PHE A 113 -6.69 27.70 9.43
N GLY A 114 -5.78 27.74 10.40
CA GLY A 114 -4.61 26.88 10.46
C GLY A 114 -5.00 25.39 10.51
N ALA A 115 -6.02 25.04 11.31
CA ALA A 115 -6.54 23.68 11.37
C ALA A 115 -7.10 23.20 10.02
N ALA A 116 -7.88 24.04 9.34
CA ALA A 116 -8.46 23.72 8.04
C ALA A 116 -7.37 23.53 6.97
N VAL A 117 -6.44 24.48 6.85
CA VAL A 117 -5.32 24.39 5.90
C VAL A 117 -4.47 23.16 6.18
N GLY A 118 -4.10 22.92 7.44
CA GLY A 118 -3.36 21.74 7.85
C GLY A 118 -4.07 20.45 7.46
N ALA A 119 -5.36 20.32 7.76
CA ALA A 119 -6.13 19.14 7.42
C ALA A 119 -6.20 18.88 5.90
N THR A 120 -6.36 19.94 5.10
CA THR A 120 -6.38 19.80 3.63
C THR A 120 -5.02 19.38 3.05
N LEU A 121 -3.91 19.88 3.61
CA LEU A 121 -2.56 19.48 3.21
C LEU A 121 -2.24 18.02 3.59
N GLY A 122 -2.85 17.51 4.66
CA GLY A 122 -2.63 16.16 5.16
C GLY A 122 -3.46 15.06 4.47
N TYR A 123 -4.47 15.41 3.66
CA TYR A 123 -5.45 14.45 3.11
C TYR A 123 -5.08 13.90 1.74
#